data_AF-A0A7Y3P9E8-F1
#
_entry.id   AF-A0A7Y3P9E8-F1
#
_cell.length_a   1.000
_cell.length_b   1.000
_cell.length_c   1.000
_cell.angle_alpha   90.00
_cell.angle_beta   90.00
_cell.angle_gamma   90.00
#
_symmetry.space_group_name_H-M   'P 1'
#
loop_
_entity.id
_entity.type
_entity.pdbx_description
1 polymer ?
#
loop_
_entity_poly.entity_id
_entity_poly.type
_entity_poly.pdbx_seq_one_letter_code
_entity_poly.pdbx_strand_id
1 'polypeptide(L)'
;MRARERRRHRRKSGIITVIPEYVMVKSIKTAISLPVETYRSAENLRRKEKRSRSEFYAKALEAYLKAEEMRVMDARCEDGYREKPETKDDAVWVARAGLTALKPGDW
;
A
#
# COMPACT_ATOMS: atom_id res chain seq x y z
N MET A 1 -61.71 -30.78 37.01
CA MET A 1 -60.93 -31.35 38.13
C MET A 1 -59.44 -31.16 37.84
N ARG A 2 -58.72 -30.52 38.77
CA ARG A 2 -57.29 -30.64 39.21
C ARG A 2 -56.22 -31.12 38.21
N ALA A 3 -54.95 -30.72 38.25
CA ALA A 3 -54.13 -29.66 38.84
C ALA A 3 -52.66 -30.10 38.61
N ARG A 4 -51.75 -29.16 38.29
CA ARG A 4 -50.27 -29.20 38.50
C ARG A 4 -49.52 -30.25 37.64
N GLU A 5 -48.33 -29.98 37.11
CA GLU A 5 -47.13 -29.67 37.87
C GLU A 5 -45.99 -29.12 36.99
N ARG A 6 -45.10 -28.36 37.65
CA ARG A 6 -44.03 -27.55 37.08
C ARG A 6 -42.78 -28.41 36.84
N ARG A 7 -42.05 -28.17 35.74
CA ARG A 7 -40.60 -28.46 35.68
C ARG A 7 -39.83 -27.20 35.31
N ARG A 8 -39.03 -26.72 36.25
CA ARG A 8 -38.08 -25.61 36.13
C ARG A 8 -36.76 -26.09 35.53
N HIS A 9 -36.11 -25.13 34.86
CA HIS A 9 -34.65 -24.95 34.71
C HIS A 9 -33.87 -25.85 33.74
N ARG A 10 -33.33 -25.23 32.68
CA ARG A 10 -31.90 -24.88 32.61
C ARG A 10 -31.67 -23.78 31.56
N ARG A 11 -31.52 -22.53 31.99
CA ARG A 11 -30.97 -21.46 31.14
C ARG A 11 -29.51 -21.84 30.87
N LYS A 12 -29.18 -22.27 29.65
CA LYS A 12 -27.78 -22.43 29.24
C LYS A 12 -27.17 -21.03 29.19
N SER A 13 -26.16 -20.85 30.04
CA SER A 13 -25.22 -19.72 30.05
C SER A 13 -24.89 -19.31 28.62
N GLY A 14 -25.31 -18.10 28.24
CA GLY A 14 -24.92 -17.48 26.98
C GLY A 14 -23.47 -17.05 27.12
N ILE A 15 -22.55 -17.88 26.63
CA ILE A 15 -21.21 -17.41 26.29
C ILE A 15 -21.41 -16.46 25.12
N ILE A 16 -21.38 -15.16 25.39
CA ILE A 16 -21.28 -14.14 24.35
C ILE A 16 -19.87 -14.29 23.77
N THR A 17 -19.76 -14.99 22.64
CA THR A 17 -18.54 -14.93 21.83
C THR A 17 -18.42 -13.50 21.33
N VAL A 18 -17.58 -12.71 21.98
CA VAL A 18 -17.13 -11.42 21.45
C VAL A 18 -16.30 -11.75 20.22
N ILE A 19 -16.91 -11.65 19.04
CA ILE A 19 -16.18 -11.68 17.78
C ILE A 19 -15.40 -10.36 17.74
N PRO A 20 -14.05 -10.38 17.78
CA PRO A 20 -13.27 -9.16 17.67
C PRO A 20 -13.65 -8.49 16.36
N GLU A 21 -13.93 -7.19 16.42
CA GLU A 21 -14.29 -6.35 15.30
C GLU A 21 -13.24 -6.52 14.20
N TYR A 22 -13.57 -7.35 13.21
CA TYR A 22 -12.71 -7.63 12.08
C TYR A 22 -12.66 -6.33 11.28
N VAL A 23 -11.58 -5.57 11.41
CA VAL A 23 -11.34 -4.38 10.60
C VAL A 23 -11.16 -4.86 9.16
N MET A 24 -12.28 -4.98 8.44
CA MET A 24 -12.24 -5.14 6.99
C MET A 24 -11.59 -3.88 6.44
N VAL A 25 -10.42 -4.03 5.82
CA VAL A 25 -9.85 -2.99 4.96
C VAL A 25 -10.95 -2.62 3.96
N LYS A 26 -11.46 -1.38 4.05
CA LYS A 26 -12.50 -0.90 3.13
C LYS A 26 -11.94 -0.97 1.72
N SER A 27 -12.51 -1.84 0.88
CA SER A 27 -12.13 -2.00 -0.52
C SER A 27 -13.31 -1.64 -1.41
N ILE A 28 -13.02 -0.99 -2.53
CA ILE A 28 -14.00 -0.62 -3.56
C ILE A 28 -13.79 -1.55 -4.75
N LYS A 29 -14.89 -2.07 -5.31
CA LYS A 29 -14.87 -2.85 -6.55
C LYS A 29 -15.12 -1.94 -7.72
N THR A 30 -14.28 -2.04 -8.73
CA THR A 30 -14.41 -1.32 -10.00
C THR A 30 -14.40 -2.33 -11.14
N ALA A 31 -15.25 -2.11 -12.14
CA ALA A 31 -15.23 -2.85 -13.40
C ALA A 31 -14.64 -1.93 -14.47
N ILE A 32 -13.65 -2.44 -15.22
CA ILE A 32 -13.00 -1.72 -16.32
C ILE A 32 -13.01 -2.58 -17.57
N SER A 33 -13.09 -1.93 -18.73
CA SER A 33 -12.83 -2.57 -20.02
C SER A 33 -11.35 -2.44 -20.35
N LEU A 34 -10.71 -3.56 -20.69
CA LEU A 34 -9.30 -3.60 -21.12
C LEU A 34 -9.22 -4.11 -22.57
N PRO A 35 -8.28 -3.61 -23.38
CA PRO A 35 -7.96 -4.24 -24.66
C PRO A 35 -7.60 -5.71 -24.44
N VAL A 36 -8.08 -6.58 -25.34
CA VAL A 36 -7.93 -8.05 -25.21
C VAL A 36 -6.46 -8.45 -25.04
N GLU A 37 -5.57 -7.87 -25.83
CA GLU A 37 -4.15 -8.20 -25.79
C GLU A 37 -3.47 -7.70 -24.51
N THR A 38 -3.87 -6.53 -23.99
CA THR A 38 -3.41 -6.05 -22.68
C THR A 38 -3.82 -7.01 -21.57
N TYR A 39 -5.08 -7.46 -21.57
CA TYR A 39 -5.58 -8.41 -20.59
C TYR A 39 -4.84 -9.76 -20.66
N ARG A 40 -4.58 -10.27 -21.87
CA ARG A 40 -3.84 -11.53 -22.08
C ARG A 40 -2.41 -11.46 -21.56
N SER A 41 -1.68 -10.39 -21.88
CA SER A 41 -0.33 -10.17 -21.38
C SER A 41 -0.28 -10.08 -19.86
N ALA A 42 -1.20 -9.33 -19.26
CA ALA A 42 -1.33 -9.23 -17.81
C ALA A 42 -1.62 -10.58 -17.14
N GLU A 43 -2.55 -11.36 -17.69
CA GLU A 43 -2.92 -12.67 -17.14
C GLU A 43 -1.79 -13.70 -17.26
N ASN A 44 -1.00 -13.66 -18.34
CA ASN A 44 0.18 -14.50 -18.52
C ASN A 44 1.24 -14.20 -17.45
N LEU A 45 1.56 -12.92 -17.24
CA LEU A 45 2.51 -12.51 -16.22
C LEU A 45 2.02 -12.88 -14.81
N ARG A 46 0.76 -12.56 -14.49
CA ARG A 46 0.14 -12.91 -13.21
C ARG A 46 0.25 -14.41 -12.92
N ARG A 47 -0.05 -15.26 -13.90
CA ARG A 47 0.02 -16.73 -13.75
C ARG A 47 1.45 -17.20 -13.50
N LYS A 48 2.44 -16.63 -14.20
CA LYS A 48 3.86 -16.91 -13.97
C LYS A 48 4.28 -16.53 -12.55
N GLU A 49 3.77 -15.43 -12.03
CA GLU A 49 4.02 -14.95 -10.66
C GLU A 49 3.17 -15.64 -9.58
N LYS A 50 2.21 -16.50 -9.97
CA LYS A 50 1.29 -17.22 -9.07
C LYS A 50 0.48 -16.30 -8.13
N ARG A 51 0.19 -15.06 -8.55
CA ARG A 51 -0.60 -14.08 -7.77
C ARG A 51 -2.08 -14.16 -8.05
N SER A 52 -2.93 -13.73 -7.13
CA SER A 52 -4.37 -13.59 -7.41
C SER A 52 -4.63 -12.43 -8.40
N ARG A 53 -5.80 -12.42 -9.07
CA ARG A 53 -6.15 -11.31 -9.99
C ARG A 53 -6.22 -9.97 -9.26
N SER A 54 -6.93 -9.93 -8.14
CA SER A 54 -7.09 -8.72 -7.34
C SER A 54 -5.75 -8.19 -6.84
N GLU A 55 -4.88 -9.07 -6.33
CA GLU A 55 -3.55 -8.68 -5.87
C GLU A 55 -2.68 -8.11 -7.00
N PHE A 56 -2.64 -8.79 -8.15
CA PHE A 56 -1.83 -8.37 -9.28
C PHE A 56 -2.24 -7.00 -9.82
N TYR A 57 -3.54 -6.80 -10.07
CA TYR A 57 -4.04 -5.51 -10.57
C TYR A 57 -3.95 -4.40 -9.54
N ALA A 58 -4.17 -4.69 -8.25
CA ALA A 58 -3.97 -3.70 -7.19
C ALA A 58 -2.50 -3.27 -7.11
N LYS A 59 -1.56 -4.22 -7.12
CA LYS A 59 -0.12 -3.92 -7.09
C LYS A 59 0.35 -3.18 -8.32
N ALA A 60 -0.17 -3.51 -9.50
CA ALA A 60 0.12 -2.79 -10.73
C ALA A 60 -0.35 -1.33 -10.65
N LEU A 61 -1.56 -1.09 -10.11
CA LEU A 61 -2.10 0.26 -9.94
C LEU A 61 -1.31 1.05 -8.89
N GLU A 62 -0.98 0.46 -7.74
CA GLU A 62 -0.14 1.08 -6.71
C GLU A 62 1.23 1.48 -7.28
N ALA A 63 1.86 0.60 -8.05
CA ALA A 63 3.15 0.87 -8.68
C ALA A 63 3.07 2.02 -9.70
N TYR A 64 2.01 2.05 -10.50
CA TYR A 64 1.77 3.13 -11.46
C TYR A 64 1.58 4.48 -10.75
N LEU A 65 0.72 4.53 -9.72
CA LEU A 65 0.46 5.76 -8.97
C LEU A 65 1.73 6.28 -8.30
N LYS A 66 2.51 5.39 -7.67
CA LYS A 66 3.79 5.76 -7.07
C LYS A 66 4.78 6.30 -8.10
N ALA A 67 4.85 5.69 -9.29
CA ALA A 67 5.72 6.18 -10.36
C ALA A 67 5.32 7.58 -10.83
N GLU A 68 4.02 7.87 -10.92
CA GLU A 68 3.54 9.20 -11.29
C GLU A 68 3.82 10.24 -10.20
N GLU A 69 3.65 9.89 -8.93
CA GLU A 69 4.03 10.75 -7.80
C GLU A 69 5.52 11.12 -7.86
N MET A 70 6.39 10.13 -8.08
CA MET A 70 7.83 10.36 -8.22
C MET A 70 8.13 11.25 -9.43
N ARG A 71 7.50 11.02 -10.58
CA ARG A 71 7.67 11.84 -11.79
C ARG A 71 7.33 13.31 -11.54
N VAL A 72 6.28 13.58 -10.77
CA VAL A 72 5.90 14.94 -10.39
C VAL A 72 6.91 15.56 -9.43
N MET A 73 7.44 14.78 -8.48
CA MET A 73 8.49 15.27 -7.57
C MET A 73 9.78 15.59 -8.33
N ASP A 74 10.20 14.72 -9.24
CA ASP A 74 11.40 14.92 -10.06
C ASP A 74 11.27 16.19 -10.91
N ALA A 75 10.13 16.37 -11.59
CA ALA A 75 9.87 17.58 -12.37
C ALA A 75 9.94 18.86 -11.50
N ARG A 76 9.37 18.84 -10.29
CA ARG A 76 9.45 19.97 -9.36
C ARG A 76 10.89 20.23 -8.90
N CYS A 77 11.66 19.17 -8.66
CA CYS A 77 13.06 19.28 -8.28
C CYS A 77 13.87 19.94 -9.40
N GLU A 78 13.71 19.44 -10.63
CA GLU A 78 14.37 20.00 -11.82
C GLU A 78 14.01 21.46 -12.07
N ASP A 79 12.73 21.82 -11.94
CA ASP A 79 12.27 23.20 -12.11
C ASP A 79 12.86 24.10 -11.02
N GLY A 80 12.90 23.66 -9.77
CA GLY A 80 13.55 24.40 -8.68
C GLY A 80 15.03 24.65 -8.92
N TYR A 81 15.76 23.64 -9.42
CA TYR A 81 17.16 23.78 -9.81
C TYR A 81 17.36 24.71 -11.01
N ARG A 82 16.42 24.74 -11.96
CA ARG A 82 16.46 25.66 -13.10
C ARG A 82 16.20 27.11 -12.67
N GLU A 83 15.25 27.32 -11.76
CA GLU A 83 14.90 28.64 -11.24
C GLU A 83 15.99 29.22 -10.34
N LYS A 84 16.59 28.39 -9.50
CA LYS A 84 17.66 28.79 -8.58
C LYS A 84 18.81 27.78 -8.66
N PRO A 85 19.69 27.92 -9.67
CA PRO A 85 20.85 27.05 -9.76
C PRO A 85 21.74 27.23 -8.54
N GLU A 86 22.32 26.14 -8.07
CA GLU A 86 23.36 26.18 -7.04
C GLU A 86 24.54 27.03 -7.52
N THR A 87 25.09 27.81 -6.60
CA THR A 87 26.30 28.58 -6.86
C THR A 87 27.54 27.69 -6.74
N LYS A 88 28.66 28.15 -7.28
CA LYS A 88 29.94 27.45 -7.11
C LYS A 88 30.33 27.31 -5.63
N ASP A 89 29.96 28.29 -4.80
CA ASP A 89 30.25 28.26 -3.37
C ASP A 89 29.40 27.22 -2.64
N ASP A 90 28.13 27.05 -3.05
CA ASP A 90 27.26 25.97 -2.55
C ASP A 90 27.88 24.60 -2.86
N ALA A 91 28.33 24.39 -4.10
CA ALA A 91 28.96 23.14 -4.53
C ALA A 91 30.25 22.84 -3.74
N VAL A 92 31.09 23.86 -3.49
CA VAL A 92 32.32 23.72 -2.69
C VAL A 92 32.00 23.38 -1.23
N TRP A 93 30.97 24.00 -0.65
CA TRP A 93 30.55 23.69 0.71
C TRP A 93 30.02 22.25 0.82
N VAL A 94 29.13 21.83 -0.08
CA VAL A 94 28.57 20.46 -0.12
C VAL A 94 29.69 19.42 -0.28
N ALA A 95 30.64 19.67 -1.19
CA ALA A 95 31.77 18.77 -1.40
C ALA A 95 32.64 18.61 -0.14
N ARG A 96 32.92 19.72 0.58
CA ARG A 96 33.68 19.69 1.84
C ARG A 96 32.91 18.97 2.95
N ALA A 97 31.59 19.19 3.05
CA ALA A 97 30.74 18.51 4.01
C ALA A 97 30.69 17.00 3.74
N GLY A 98 30.52 16.59 2.48
CA GLY A 98 30.54 15.19 2.06
C GLY A 98 31.87 14.49 2.35
N LEU A 99 33.00 15.12 2.04
CA LEU A 99 34.32 14.59 2.38
C LEU A 99 34.54 14.45 3.89
N THR A 100 33.93 15.31 4.70
CA THR A 100 33.99 15.23 6.16
C THR A 100 33.14 14.08 6.69
N ALA A 101 31.95 13.86 6.12
CA ALA A 101 31.07 12.74 6.47
C ALA A 101 31.61 11.38 6.03
N LEU A 102 32.38 11.34 4.94
CA LEU A 102 33.03 10.13 4.41
C LEU A 102 34.40 9.83 5.03
N LYS A 103 34.89 10.65 5.98
CA LYS A 103 36.11 10.32 6.70
C LYS A 103 35.93 8.96 7.37
N PRO A 104 36.91 8.04 7.27
CA PRO A 104 36.87 6.81 8.03
C PRO A 104 36.82 7.17 9.51
N GLY A 105 35.68 6.90 10.12
CA GLY A 105 35.40 7.02 11.54
C GLY A 105 34.48 5.86 11.89
N ASP A 106 34.76 5.21 13.02
CA ASP A 106 34.20 3.93 13.44
C ASP A 106 32.67 3.90 13.34
N TRP A 107 32.17 3.33 12.24
CA TRP A 107 30.88 2.64 12.20
C TRP A 107 31.11 1.16 12.47
#